data_AF-A0A959Y293-F1
#
_entry.id   AF-A0A959Y293-F1
#
_cell.length_a   1.000
_cell.length_b   1.000
_cell.length_c   1.000
_cell.angle_alpha   90.00
_cell.angle_beta   90.00
_cell.angle_gamma   90.00
#
_symmetry.space_group_name_H-M   'P 1'
#
loop_
_entity.id
_entity.type
_entity.pdbx_description
1 polymer ?
#
loop_
_entity_poly.entity_id
_entity_poly.type
_entity_poly.pdbx_seq_one_letter_code
_entity_poly.pdbx_strand_id
1 'polypeptide(L)'
;CDDATATVTVTIADELNAGDDGSAQVCDSQTNLGLLSVLGGSPQSGGTWSDDDNTGALIGGVFDPSQAGQGTFSFTYVLSSAQCLNDTAVATVIVLDGPNAGCDGFVNLCSTSAPFQLINAIGCSPDAGGSWSDPQGVPHSGNGTFLPATDLPGEYLYVVPGIGACPADTARVDVNVTPAPDAGLP
;
A
#
# COMPACT_ATOMS: atom_id res chain seq x y z
N CYS A 1 28.46 -32.89 64.01
CA CYS A 1 28.62 -33.02 62.55
C CYS A 1 27.43 -32.30 61.98
N ASP A 2 27.63 -31.12 61.41
CA ASP A 2 26.50 -30.36 60.87
C ASP A 2 26.18 -30.92 59.49
N ASP A 3 24.90 -31.26 59.30
CA ASP A 3 24.41 -31.76 58.03
C ASP A 3 24.48 -30.62 57.00
N ALA A 4 25.43 -30.74 56.07
CA ALA A 4 25.50 -29.87 54.91
C ALA A 4 24.47 -30.35 53.88
N THR A 5 23.43 -29.55 53.67
CA THR A 5 22.48 -29.78 52.57
C THR A 5 22.86 -28.90 51.38
N ALA A 6 22.83 -29.49 50.19
CA ALA A 6 22.99 -28.79 48.92
C ALA A 6 21.62 -28.79 48.23
N THR A 7 21.14 -27.61 47.85
CA THR A 7 19.95 -27.46 47.03
C THR A 7 20.35 -27.39 45.55
N VAL A 8 19.71 -28.22 44.73
CA VAL A 8 19.83 -28.17 43.27
C VAL A 8 18.61 -27.44 42.74
N THR A 9 18.81 -26.28 42.15
CA THR A 9 17.77 -25.56 41.41
C THR A 9 17.70 -26.13 39.99
N VAL A 10 16.58 -26.80 39.68
CA VAL A 10 16.24 -27.21 38.31
C VAL A 10 15.34 -26.12 37.73
N THR A 11 15.86 -25.37 36.76
CA THR A 11 15.05 -24.44 35.96
C THR A 11 14.58 -25.17 34.71
N ILE A 12 13.27 -25.35 34.57
CA ILE A 12 12.66 -25.81 33.34
C ILE A 12 12.53 -24.58 32.45
N ALA A 13 13.14 -24.60 31.27
CA ALA A 13 12.94 -23.56 30.28
C ALA A 13 11.56 -23.78 29.62
N ASP A 14 10.81 -22.70 29.43
CA ASP A 14 9.54 -22.76 28.70
C ASP A 14 9.78 -23.25 27.26
N GLU A 15 8.75 -23.86 26.68
CA GLU A 15 8.76 -24.25 25.26
C GLU A 15 8.91 -22.99 24.40
N LEU A 16 9.76 -23.08 23.38
CA LEU A 16 9.89 -22.02 22.39
C LEU A 16 8.64 -22.01 21.53
N ASN A 17 8.08 -20.82 21.29
CA ASN A 17 6.90 -20.63 20.46
C ASN A 17 7.20 -19.55 19.42
N ALA A 18 7.50 -19.97 18.20
CA ALA A 18 7.77 -19.11 17.06
C ALA A 18 6.48 -18.53 16.46
N GLY A 19 5.31 -18.96 16.93
CA GLY A 19 4.01 -18.62 16.39
C GLY A 19 3.50 -19.64 15.38
N ASP A 20 2.36 -19.33 14.79
CA ASP A 20 1.82 -20.09 13.65
C ASP A 20 2.23 -19.40 12.34
N ASP A 21 2.29 -20.18 11.26
CA ASP A 21 2.44 -19.63 9.92
C ASP A 21 1.34 -18.60 9.62
N GLY A 22 1.73 -17.52 8.95
CA GLY A 22 0.87 -16.37 8.73
C GLY A 22 0.98 -15.82 7.32
N SER A 23 -0.03 -15.06 6.90
CA SER A 23 0.02 -14.36 5.63
C SER A 23 -0.57 -12.96 5.72
N ALA A 24 0.01 -12.02 4.97
CA ALA A 24 -0.45 -10.64 4.89
C ALA A 24 -0.37 -10.13 3.45
N GLN A 25 -1.28 -9.22 3.10
CA GLN A 25 -1.20 -8.43 1.87
C GLN A 25 -0.77 -7.01 2.23
N VAL A 26 0.14 -6.45 1.44
CA VAL A 26 0.64 -5.08 1.59
C VAL A 26 0.81 -4.43 0.23
N CYS A 27 0.93 -3.11 0.20
CA CYS A 27 1.23 -2.39 -1.03
C CYS A 27 2.73 -2.29 -1.24
N ASP A 28 3.12 -2.24 -2.50
CA ASP A 28 4.46 -1.86 -2.93
C ASP A 28 4.89 -0.46 -2.45
N SER A 29 3.95 0.45 -2.17
CA SER A 29 4.24 1.76 -1.58
C SER A 29 4.58 1.72 -0.08
N GLN A 30 4.37 0.59 0.61
CA GLN A 30 4.67 0.45 2.03
C GLN A 30 6.18 0.27 2.24
N THR A 31 6.73 0.95 3.24
CA THR A 31 8.18 0.95 3.54
C THR A 31 8.56 0.20 4.81
N ASN A 32 7.57 -0.27 5.57
CA ASN A 32 7.81 -0.92 6.86
C ASN A 32 6.66 -1.89 7.18
N LEU A 33 6.98 -3.18 7.21
CA LEU A 33 6.13 -4.25 7.71
C LEU A 33 6.89 -5.07 8.76
N GLY A 34 6.44 -5.03 10.01
CA GLY A 34 6.95 -5.91 11.05
C GLY A 34 6.49 -7.35 10.83
N LEU A 35 7.39 -8.28 10.54
CA LEU A 35 7.02 -9.64 10.19
C LEU A 35 6.43 -10.44 11.37
N LEU A 36 6.77 -10.08 12.62
CA LEU A 36 6.14 -10.69 13.80
C LEU A 36 4.62 -10.48 13.85
N SER A 37 4.09 -9.39 13.28
CA SER A 37 2.64 -9.16 13.23
C SER A 37 1.94 -9.92 12.11
N VAL A 38 2.72 -10.53 11.19
CA VAL A 38 2.17 -11.37 10.11
C VAL A 38 1.92 -12.78 10.61
N LEU A 39 2.74 -13.26 11.54
CA LEU A 39 2.60 -14.58 12.16
C LEU A 39 1.31 -14.68 12.98
N GLY A 40 0.76 -15.90 13.05
CA GLY A 40 -0.35 -16.23 13.92
C GLY A 40 0.08 -16.58 15.34
N GLY A 41 -0.90 -16.79 16.22
CA GLY A 41 -0.66 -17.23 17.59
C GLY A 41 -0.05 -16.16 18.50
N SER A 42 0.86 -16.58 19.37
CA SER A 42 1.57 -15.73 20.35
C SER A 42 3.09 -15.90 20.20
N PRO A 43 3.68 -15.46 19.08
CA PRO A 43 5.10 -15.63 18.81
C PRO A 43 5.95 -14.92 19.88
N GLN A 44 6.90 -15.64 20.46
CA GLN A 44 7.89 -15.07 21.36
C GLN A 44 8.87 -14.20 20.55
N SER A 45 9.33 -13.09 21.13
CA SER A 45 10.36 -12.24 20.54
C SER A 45 11.77 -12.81 20.78
N GLY A 46 12.76 -12.30 20.02
CA GLY A 46 14.17 -12.66 20.20
C GLY A 46 14.69 -13.75 19.27
N GLY A 47 13.87 -14.24 18.35
CA GLY A 47 14.29 -15.09 17.26
C GLY A 47 14.97 -14.33 16.13
N THR A 48 15.44 -15.08 15.14
CA THR A 48 16.10 -14.56 13.94
C THR A 48 15.22 -14.77 12.73
N TRP A 49 15.23 -13.80 11.82
CA TRP A 49 14.52 -13.88 10.55
C TRP A 49 15.46 -14.26 9.41
N SER A 50 14.98 -15.13 8.53
CA SER A 50 15.57 -15.47 7.23
C SER A 50 14.70 -14.89 6.12
N ASP A 51 15.36 -14.35 5.09
CA ASP A 51 14.74 -13.95 3.82
C ASP A 51 14.92 -15.09 2.83
N ASP A 52 13.87 -15.89 2.64
CA ASP A 52 13.96 -17.15 1.89
C ASP A 52 14.03 -16.90 0.37
N ASP A 53 13.59 -15.73 -0.06
CA ASP A 53 13.60 -15.26 -1.45
C ASP A 53 14.80 -14.35 -1.78
N ASN A 54 15.66 -14.05 -0.79
CA ASN A 54 16.81 -13.16 -0.91
C ASN A 54 16.46 -11.79 -1.50
N THR A 55 15.33 -11.21 -1.06
CA THR A 55 14.88 -9.87 -1.49
C THR A 55 15.89 -8.77 -1.13
N GLY A 56 16.62 -8.93 -0.03
CA GLY A 56 17.50 -7.88 0.50
C GLY A 56 16.73 -6.71 1.14
N ALA A 57 15.41 -6.84 1.27
CA ALA A 57 14.51 -5.84 1.84
C ALA A 57 14.16 -6.10 3.31
N LEU A 58 14.78 -7.11 3.94
CA LEU A 58 14.57 -7.48 5.33
C LEU A 58 15.70 -6.95 6.23
N ILE A 59 15.36 -6.16 7.23
CA ILE A 59 16.29 -5.68 8.26
C ILE A 59 15.69 -5.91 9.65
N GLY A 60 16.28 -6.80 10.44
CA GLY A 60 15.91 -6.99 11.85
C GLY A 60 14.46 -7.43 12.07
N GLY A 61 13.87 -8.18 11.14
CA GLY A 61 12.46 -8.60 11.20
C GLY A 61 11.47 -7.57 10.65
N VAL A 62 11.97 -6.47 10.08
CA VAL A 62 11.20 -5.47 9.35
C VAL A 62 11.44 -5.63 7.86
N PHE A 63 10.38 -5.94 7.13
CA PHE A 63 10.38 -6.04 5.67
C PHE A 63 9.99 -4.70 5.04
N ASP A 64 10.67 -4.31 3.96
CA ASP A 64 10.37 -3.13 3.15
C ASP A 64 9.79 -3.56 1.78
N PRO A 65 8.46 -3.63 1.64
CA PRO A 65 7.80 -3.98 0.37
C PRO A 65 8.23 -3.13 -0.82
N SER A 66 8.53 -1.84 -0.61
CA SER A 66 8.95 -0.92 -1.67
C SER A 66 10.30 -1.26 -2.30
N GLN A 67 11.16 -1.97 -1.56
CA GLN A 67 12.44 -2.45 -2.09
C GLN A 67 12.31 -3.82 -2.77
N ALA A 68 11.40 -4.66 -2.29
CA ALA A 68 11.19 -6.01 -2.83
C ALA A 68 10.39 -6.01 -4.15
N GLY A 69 9.51 -5.02 -4.33
CA GLY A 69 8.61 -4.92 -5.49
C GLY A 69 7.42 -5.86 -5.41
N GLN A 70 6.56 -5.86 -6.45
CA GLN A 70 5.38 -6.72 -6.51
C GLN A 70 5.78 -8.20 -6.52
N GLY A 71 5.12 -9.00 -5.68
CA GLY A 71 5.41 -10.42 -5.60
C GLY A 71 4.82 -11.10 -4.37
N THR A 72 5.18 -12.36 -4.18
CA THR A 72 4.93 -13.08 -2.93
C THR A 72 6.27 -13.50 -2.36
N PHE A 73 6.51 -13.16 -1.10
CA PHE A 73 7.77 -13.37 -0.41
C PHE A 73 7.54 -14.16 0.88
N SER A 74 8.46 -15.06 1.20
CA SER A 74 8.45 -15.92 2.37
C SER A 74 9.60 -15.56 3.30
N PHE A 75 9.29 -15.46 4.59
CA PHE A 75 10.27 -15.19 5.63
C PHE A 75 10.14 -16.23 6.74
N THR A 76 11.22 -16.93 7.03
CA THR A 76 11.26 -17.91 8.12
C THR A 76 11.75 -17.25 9.41
N TYR A 77 10.92 -17.31 10.45
CA TYR A 77 11.29 -16.94 11.82
C TYR A 77 11.76 -18.18 12.58
N VAL A 78 12.91 -18.08 13.24
CA VAL A 78 13.50 -19.18 14.02
C VAL A 78 13.76 -18.71 15.44
N LEU A 79 13.19 -19.43 16.40
CA LEU A 79 13.61 -19.36 17.80
C LEU A 79 14.53 -20.55 18.07
N SER A 80 15.76 -20.25 18.49
CA SER A 80 16.74 -21.27 18.86
C SER A 80 17.11 -21.18 20.34
N SER A 81 17.17 -22.33 21.01
CA SER A 81 17.63 -22.44 22.39
C SER A 81 18.67 -23.55 22.50
N ALA A 82 19.63 -23.39 23.41
CA ALA A 82 20.57 -24.47 23.72
C ALA A 82 19.93 -25.58 24.57
N GLN A 83 18.76 -25.32 25.16
CA GLN A 83 18.13 -26.19 26.17
C GLN A 83 16.83 -26.86 25.67
N CYS A 84 16.18 -26.29 24.65
CA CYS A 84 14.92 -26.77 24.09
C CYS A 84 15.06 -27.05 22.58
N LEU A 85 14.09 -27.78 22.00
CA LEU A 85 13.98 -27.86 20.54
C LEU A 85 13.73 -26.46 19.98
N ASN A 86 14.30 -26.20 18.80
CA ASN A 86 14.01 -24.98 18.06
C ASN A 86 12.58 -25.03 17.55
N ASP A 87 11.97 -23.85 17.44
CA ASP A 87 10.66 -23.69 16.82
C ASP A 87 10.73 -22.69 15.68
N THR A 88 9.88 -22.87 14.67
CA THR A 88 9.92 -22.09 13.44
C THR A 88 8.52 -21.75 12.94
N ALA A 89 8.36 -20.56 12.38
CA ALA A 89 7.13 -20.12 11.72
C ALA A 89 7.46 -19.35 10.44
N VAL A 90 6.57 -19.43 9.46
CA VAL A 90 6.74 -18.78 8.15
C VAL A 90 5.75 -17.64 7.99
N ALA A 91 6.26 -16.44 7.70
CA ALA A 91 5.47 -15.28 7.30
C ALA A 91 5.46 -15.16 5.77
N THR A 92 4.29 -15.29 5.16
CA THR A 92 4.08 -15.08 3.72
C THR A 92 3.55 -13.67 3.47
N VAL A 93 4.29 -12.84 2.75
CA VAL A 93 3.90 -11.46 2.42
C VAL A 93 3.60 -11.38 0.92
N ILE A 94 2.38 -10.97 0.58
CA ILE A 94 1.97 -10.70 -0.80
C ILE A 94 2.01 -9.19 -1.00
N VAL A 95 2.95 -8.72 -1.80
CA VAL A 95 3.10 -7.31 -2.19
C VAL A 95 2.30 -7.09 -3.47
N LEU A 96 1.24 -6.29 -3.34
CA LEU A 96 0.36 -5.88 -4.43
C LEU A 96 0.89 -4.59 -5.06
N ASP A 97 0.65 -4.45 -6.37
CA ASP A 97 0.83 -3.18 -7.06
C ASP A 97 -0.35 -2.29 -6.68
N GLY A 98 -0.08 -1.18 -6.00
CA GLY A 98 -1.11 -0.26 -5.55
C GLY A 98 -1.78 0.45 -6.74
N PRO A 99 -3.05 0.88 -6.59
CA PRO A 99 -3.67 1.72 -7.61
C PRO A 99 -2.90 3.04 -7.76
N ASN A 100 -2.70 3.47 -9.00
CA ASN A 100 -2.06 4.75 -9.33
C ASN A 100 -3.04 5.67 -10.05
N ALA A 101 -3.53 6.70 -9.37
CA ALA A 101 -4.39 7.71 -9.98
C ALA A 101 -3.61 8.77 -10.78
N GLY A 102 -2.27 8.73 -10.73
CA GLY A 102 -1.38 9.68 -11.40
C GLY A 102 -1.13 10.94 -10.58
N CYS A 103 -0.50 11.92 -11.22
CA CYS A 103 -0.19 13.20 -10.60
C CYS A 103 -1.30 14.22 -10.87
N ASP A 104 -1.51 15.12 -9.91
CA ASP A 104 -2.40 16.26 -10.06
C ASP A 104 -2.10 17.05 -11.34
N GLY A 105 -3.18 17.48 -11.98
CA GLY A 105 -3.19 18.09 -13.30
C GLY A 105 -3.91 19.42 -13.32
N PHE A 106 -3.68 20.17 -14.39
CA PHE A 106 -4.35 21.44 -14.64
C PHE A 106 -4.61 21.63 -16.13
N VAL A 107 -5.77 22.19 -16.48
CA VAL A 107 -6.11 22.51 -17.85
C VAL A 107 -6.87 23.83 -17.97
N ASN A 108 -6.45 24.66 -18.92
CA ASN A 108 -7.16 25.85 -19.35
C ASN A 108 -7.86 25.59 -20.68
N LEU A 109 -9.17 25.78 -20.72
CA LEU A 109 -10.00 25.62 -21.92
C LEU A 109 -10.70 26.93 -22.24
N CYS A 110 -11.03 27.14 -23.52
CA CYS A 110 -11.96 28.18 -23.94
C CYS A 110 -13.38 27.59 -24.00
N SER A 111 -14.42 28.40 -23.75
CA SER A 111 -15.83 27.95 -23.78
C SER A 111 -16.28 27.38 -25.15
N THR A 112 -15.54 27.67 -26.22
CA THR A 112 -15.77 27.14 -27.58
C THR A 112 -14.86 25.97 -27.96
N SER A 113 -14.04 25.48 -27.02
CA SER A 113 -13.12 24.36 -27.29
C SER A 113 -13.91 23.06 -27.48
N ALA A 114 -13.32 22.15 -28.25
CA ALA A 114 -13.85 20.80 -28.38
C ALA A 114 -13.84 20.06 -27.02
N PRO A 115 -14.63 18.98 -26.87
CA PRO A 115 -14.58 18.11 -25.70
C PRO A 115 -13.15 17.67 -25.38
N PHE A 116 -12.77 17.74 -24.10
CA PHE A 116 -11.43 17.40 -23.62
C PHE A 116 -11.50 16.16 -22.73
N GLN A 117 -10.52 15.25 -22.85
CA GLN A 117 -10.42 14.10 -21.94
C GLN A 117 -9.60 14.49 -20.73
N LEU A 118 -10.22 14.54 -19.55
CA LEU A 118 -9.55 14.98 -18.31
C LEU A 118 -8.35 14.10 -17.94
N ILE A 119 -8.37 12.81 -18.30
CA ILE A 119 -7.24 11.90 -18.08
C ILE A 119 -5.96 12.36 -18.79
N ASN A 120 -6.07 13.14 -19.89
CA ASN A 120 -4.92 13.68 -20.60
C ASN A 120 -4.27 14.87 -19.86
N ALA A 121 -4.95 15.44 -18.86
CA ALA A 121 -4.38 16.45 -17.98
C ALA A 121 -3.66 15.83 -16.76
N ILE A 122 -3.88 14.53 -16.48
CA ILE A 122 -3.23 13.81 -15.38
C ILE A 122 -1.86 13.28 -15.84
N GLY A 123 -0.82 13.55 -15.04
CA GLY A 123 0.54 13.08 -15.27
C GLY A 123 0.84 11.74 -14.58
N CYS A 124 2.11 11.30 -14.63
CA CYS A 124 2.61 10.15 -13.85
C CYS A 124 1.94 8.79 -14.17
N SER A 125 1.50 8.63 -15.42
CA SER A 125 0.97 7.36 -15.96
C SER A 125 -0.18 6.79 -15.13
N PRO A 126 -1.33 7.48 -15.05
CA PRO A 126 -2.47 7.01 -14.28
C PRO A 126 -2.99 5.67 -14.82
N ASP A 127 -3.40 4.79 -13.91
CA ASP A 127 -4.08 3.55 -14.25
C ASP A 127 -5.41 3.83 -14.93
N ALA A 128 -5.79 2.98 -15.89
CA ALA A 128 -7.09 3.07 -16.54
C ALA A 128 -8.20 2.45 -15.68
N GLY A 129 -9.43 2.92 -15.87
CA GLY A 129 -10.61 2.33 -15.22
C GLY A 129 -11.00 2.97 -13.89
N GLY A 130 -10.37 4.08 -13.50
CA GLY A 130 -10.83 4.93 -12.42
C GLY A 130 -12.12 5.67 -12.75
N SER A 131 -12.77 6.20 -11.72
CA SER A 131 -14.01 6.97 -11.82
C SER A 131 -13.77 8.46 -11.64
N TRP A 132 -14.54 9.27 -12.35
CA TRP A 132 -14.47 10.73 -12.24
C TRP A 132 -15.59 11.29 -11.36
N SER A 133 -15.30 12.32 -10.57
CA SER A 133 -16.30 13.17 -9.95
C SER A 133 -16.09 14.63 -10.33
N ASP A 134 -17.19 15.37 -10.43
CA ASP A 134 -17.20 16.80 -10.71
C ASP A 134 -16.87 17.65 -9.46
N PRO A 135 -16.76 18.98 -9.59
CA PRO A 135 -16.47 19.88 -8.46
C PRO A 135 -17.56 19.90 -7.37
N GLN A 136 -18.73 19.30 -7.62
CA GLN A 136 -19.80 19.15 -6.64
C GLN A 136 -19.78 17.77 -5.96
N GLY A 137 -18.80 16.92 -6.30
CA GLY A 137 -18.66 15.56 -5.79
C GLY A 137 -19.64 14.56 -6.44
N VAL A 138 -20.29 14.93 -7.54
CA VAL A 138 -21.20 14.05 -8.28
C VAL A 138 -20.38 13.23 -9.29
N PRO A 139 -20.67 11.93 -9.50
CA PRO A 139 -20.01 11.15 -10.54
C PRO A 139 -20.12 11.84 -11.90
N HIS A 140 -18.98 12.18 -12.49
CA HIS A 140 -18.92 12.84 -13.79
C HIS A 140 -19.16 11.81 -14.90
N SER A 141 -20.23 12.02 -15.66
CA SER A 141 -20.61 11.12 -16.74
C SER A 141 -19.66 11.22 -17.95
N GLY A 142 -19.69 10.25 -18.85
CA GLY A 142 -18.87 10.32 -20.08
C GLY A 142 -17.40 9.94 -19.90
N ASN A 143 -17.07 9.14 -18.87
CA ASN A 143 -15.74 8.56 -18.66
C ASN A 143 -14.60 9.61 -18.61
N GLY A 144 -14.86 10.76 -17.97
CA GLY A 144 -13.88 11.85 -17.86
C GLY A 144 -13.83 12.80 -19.04
N THR A 145 -14.83 12.77 -19.93
CA THR A 145 -14.97 13.78 -20.99
C THR A 145 -15.52 15.08 -20.41
N PHE A 146 -14.73 16.16 -20.47
CA PHE A 146 -15.16 17.51 -20.11
C PHE A 146 -15.67 18.28 -21.33
N LEU A 147 -16.83 18.91 -21.20
CA LEU A 147 -17.50 19.73 -22.20
C LEU A 147 -17.45 21.21 -21.78
N PRO A 148 -16.55 22.04 -22.35
CA PRO A 148 -16.38 23.44 -21.94
C PRO A 148 -17.62 24.33 -22.07
N ALA A 149 -18.61 23.91 -22.87
CA ALA A 149 -19.85 24.65 -23.09
C ALA A 149 -20.94 24.34 -22.04
N THR A 150 -20.84 23.22 -21.31
CA THR A 150 -21.90 22.74 -20.40
C THR A 150 -21.41 22.38 -19.01
N ASP A 151 -20.18 21.92 -18.89
CA ASP A 151 -19.63 21.42 -17.64
C ASP A 151 -19.09 22.58 -16.79
N LEU A 152 -19.23 22.44 -15.47
CA LEU A 152 -18.80 23.46 -14.53
C LEU A 152 -17.27 23.48 -14.41
N PRO A 153 -16.60 24.62 -14.57
CA PRO A 153 -15.17 24.72 -14.24
C PRO A 153 -14.96 24.50 -12.73
N GLY A 154 -13.81 23.94 -12.37
CA GLY A 154 -13.44 23.62 -11.00
C GLY A 154 -12.55 22.38 -10.91
N GLU A 155 -12.42 21.84 -9.70
CA GLU A 155 -11.65 20.64 -9.42
C GLU A 155 -12.44 19.37 -9.76
N TYR A 156 -11.90 18.56 -10.67
CA TYR A 156 -12.39 17.21 -10.96
C TYR A 156 -11.49 16.18 -10.28
N LEU A 157 -12.07 15.11 -9.72
CA LEU A 157 -11.31 14.04 -9.08
C LEU A 157 -11.33 12.78 -9.94
N TYR A 158 -10.17 12.17 -10.13
CA TYR A 158 -10.02 10.84 -10.70
C TYR A 158 -9.63 9.86 -9.60
N VAL A 159 -10.47 8.86 -9.35
CA VAL A 159 -10.28 7.88 -8.27
C VAL A 159 -10.06 6.51 -8.88
N VAL A 160 -8.90 5.91 -8.62
CA VAL A 160 -8.62 4.51 -8.96
C VAL A 160 -8.92 3.65 -7.73
N PRO A 161 -9.81 2.66 -7.81
CA PRO A 161 -10.27 1.90 -6.65
C PRO A 161 -9.14 1.10 -6.01
N GLY A 162 -9.22 0.94 -4.69
CA GLY A 162 -8.29 0.11 -3.91
C GLY A 162 -8.32 -1.36 -4.31
N ILE A 163 -7.18 -2.04 -4.14
CA ILE A 163 -7.01 -3.47 -4.43
C ILE A 163 -6.51 -4.17 -3.18
N GLY A 164 -7.33 -5.07 -2.61
CA GLY A 164 -6.95 -5.84 -1.42
C GLY A 164 -6.62 -4.94 -0.22
N ALA A 165 -5.38 -5.01 0.27
CA ALA A 165 -4.87 -4.16 1.35
C ALA A 165 -4.51 -2.73 0.90
N CYS A 166 -4.52 -2.45 -0.41
CA CYS A 166 -4.16 -1.15 -0.94
C CYS A 166 -5.33 -0.20 -1.01
N PRO A 167 -5.23 0.98 -0.35
CA PRO A 167 -6.28 1.98 -0.43
C PRO A 167 -6.42 2.50 -1.86
N ALA A 168 -7.59 3.07 -2.17
CA ALA A 168 -7.78 3.80 -3.42
C ALA A 168 -6.83 4.99 -3.50
N ASP A 169 -6.40 5.31 -4.72
CA ASP A 169 -5.60 6.51 -4.99
C ASP A 169 -6.44 7.56 -5.73
N THR A 170 -6.08 8.83 -5.60
CA THR A 170 -6.85 9.95 -6.16
C THR A 170 -5.95 11.04 -6.72
N ALA A 171 -6.22 11.44 -7.96
CA ALA A 171 -5.62 12.59 -8.60
C ALA A 171 -6.65 13.71 -8.82
N ARG A 172 -6.19 14.95 -8.78
CA ARG A 172 -7.00 16.17 -8.96
C ARG A 172 -6.71 16.80 -10.30
N VAL A 173 -7.74 17.29 -10.99
CA VAL A 173 -7.61 18.08 -12.20
C VAL A 173 -8.34 19.40 -12.02
N ASP A 174 -7.57 20.49 -11.94
CA ASP A 174 -8.12 21.83 -11.91
C ASP A 174 -8.45 22.31 -13.33
N VAL A 175 -9.73 22.55 -13.59
CA VAL A 175 -10.24 22.97 -14.90
C VAL A 175 -10.68 24.43 -14.86
N ASN A 176 -10.02 25.26 -15.65
CA ASN A 176 -10.40 26.66 -15.86
C ASN A 176 -10.99 26.85 -17.26
N VAL A 177 -12.16 27.49 -17.33
CA VAL A 177 -12.80 27.84 -18.60
C VAL A 177 -12.82 29.35 -18.78
N THR A 178 -12.20 29.81 -19.88
CA THR A 178 -12.21 31.21 -20.30
C THR A 178 -13.33 31.45 -21.32
N PRO A 179 -14.23 32.43 -21.09
CA PRO A 179 -15.24 32.79 -22.08
C PRO A 179 -14.59 33.25 -23.39
N ALA A 180 -15.13 32.81 -24.53
CA ALA A 180 -14.72 33.34 -25.82
C ALA A 180 -14.99 34.86 -25.87
N PRO A 181 -14.14 35.65 -26.57
CA PRO A 181 -14.36 37.07 -26.72
C PRO A 181 -15.71 37.32 -27.40
N ASP A 182 -16.61 37.99 -26.67
CA ASP A 182 -17.88 38.47 -27.22
C ASP A 182 -17.61 39.74 -28.02
N ALA A 183 -17.80 39.68 -29.34
CA ALA A 183 -17.60 40.83 -30.21
C ALA A 183 -18.68 41.93 -30.01
N GLY A 184 -19.71 41.66 -29.20
CA GLY A 184 -20.88 42.52 -29.07
C GLY A 184 -21.74 42.46 -30.33
N LEU A 185 -23.06 42.41 -30.17
CA LEU A 185 -23.96 42.64 -31.30
C LEU A 185 -23.87 44.12 -31.72
N PRO A 186 -23.89 44.43 -33.03
CA PRO A 186 -23.81 45.80 -33.55
C PRO A 186 -25.03 46.66 -33.18
#